data_AF-A0A7C7D231-F1
#
_entry.id   AF-A0A7C7D231-F1
#
_cell.length_a   1.000
_cell.length_b   1.000
_cell.length_c   1.000
_cell.angle_alpha   90.00
_cell.angle_beta   90.00
_cell.angle_gamma   90.00
#
_symmetry.space_group_name_H-M   'P 1'
#
loop_
_entity.id
_entity.type
_entity.pdbx_description
1 polymer ?
#
loop_
_entity_poly.entity_id
_entity_poly.type
_entity_poly.pdbx_seq_one_letter_code
_entity_poly.pdbx_strand_id
1 'polypeptide(L)'
;MNKITDYIISLTHLYGLVHKDKVVEIYNMQNEDKIEKIDTVRLRADSISIDFAELYDNFVEVFNDYFVHETIVEFNGLDEQLKKCEGKPFYIPEQEELLKYKDNNYFEINKEYKDLLEYATKHLFDGDEWQAEMLVEDIQCYCQQNFSPEAIIDLFNQRGVSFEGIKQVNEVLKLVMNLANNTRIWENNGHTPNEIFEKFEKPKLKQLPAERFLVSGKSKKIGRNDPCPCGSGKKYKKCCLGKE
;
A
#
# COMPACT_ATOMS: atom_id res chain seq x y z
N MET A 1 14.53 -25.88 12.32
CA MET A 1 13.85 -24.78 11.60
C MET A 1 12.45 -24.68 12.18
N ASN A 2 12.10 -23.49 12.67
CA ASN A 2 10.92 -23.30 13.47
C ASN A 2 9.78 -22.76 12.61
N LYS A 3 8.93 -23.66 12.11
CA LYS A 3 7.92 -23.33 11.09
C LYS A 3 7.00 -22.19 11.53
N ILE A 4 6.66 -22.09 12.83
CA ILE A 4 5.82 -20.99 13.29
C ILE A 4 6.57 -19.64 13.30
N THR A 5 7.88 -19.62 13.61
CA THR A 5 8.69 -18.40 13.48
C THR A 5 8.73 -17.93 12.02
N ASP A 6 8.93 -18.84 11.07
CA ASP A 6 8.95 -18.52 9.64
C ASP A 6 7.64 -17.87 9.18
N TYR A 7 6.51 -18.38 9.67
CA TYR A 7 5.18 -17.82 9.43
C TYR A 7 5.02 -16.42 10.03
N ILE A 8 5.45 -16.23 11.28
CA ILE A 8 5.36 -14.93 11.94
C ILE A 8 6.14 -13.88 11.15
N ILE A 9 7.38 -14.19 10.75
CA ILE A 9 8.23 -13.29 9.97
C ILE A 9 7.58 -12.97 8.63
N SER A 10 7.22 -14.01 7.86
CA SER A 10 6.64 -13.85 6.53
C SER A 10 5.35 -13.03 6.54
N LEU A 11 4.47 -13.28 7.52
CA LEU A 11 3.21 -12.54 7.66
C LEU A 11 3.45 -11.10 8.12
N THR A 12 4.46 -10.86 8.97
CA THR A 12 4.83 -9.50 9.38
C THR A 12 5.40 -8.71 8.21
N HIS A 13 6.29 -9.30 7.39
CA HIS A 13 6.81 -8.64 6.19
C HIS A 13 5.72 -8.36 5.14
N LEU A 14 4.73 -9.26 5.00
CA LEU A 14 3.63 -9.08 4.04
C LEU A 14 2.58 -8.06 4.51
N TYR A 15 2.30 -7.98 5.80
CA TYR A 15 1.21 -7.16 6.35
C TYR A 15 1.67 -5.92 7.12
N GLY A 16 2.96 -5.80 7.42
CA GLY A 16 3.54 -4.81 8.32
C GLY A 16 3.26 -5.12 9.79
N LEU A 17 2.04 -5.53 10.11
CA LEU A 17 1.66 -6.03 11.43
C LEU A 17 0.64 -7.15 11.30
N VAL A 18 0.66 -8.10 12.25
CA VAL A 18 -0.28 -9.22 12.27
C VAL A 18 -0.63 -9.60 13.70
N HIS A 19 -1.94 -9.72 13.97
CA HIS A 19 -2.42 -10.21 15.26
C HIS A 19 -2.10 -11.70 15.41
N LYS A 20 -1.71 -12.14 16.61
CA LYS A 20 -1.34 -13.54 16.89
C LYS A 20 -2.41 -14.55 16.46
N ASP A 21 -3.69 -14.22 16.59
CA ASP A 21 -4.79 -15.11 16.18
C ASP A 21 -4.87 -15.27 14.66
N LYS A 22 -4.50 -14.22 13.89
CA LYS A 22 -4.43 -14.30 12.43
C LYS A 22 -3.26 -15.17 11.98
N VAL A 23 -2.14 -15.15 12.71
CA VAL A 23 -1.04 -16.10 12.50
C VAL A 23 -1.51 -17.53 12.71
N VAL A 24 -2.22 -17.82 13.81
CA VAL A 24 -2.80 -19.14 14.09
C VAL A 24 -3.75 -19.59 12.98
N GLU A 25 -4.65 -18.70 12.53
CA GLU A 25 -5.58 -18.97 11.44
C GLU A 25 -4.86 -19.39 10.14
N ILE A 26 -3.92 -18.56 9.67
CA ILE A 26 -3.22 -18.82 8.40
C ILE A 26 -2.30 -20.03 8.50
N TYR A 27 -1.59 -20.18 9.62
CA TYR A 27 -0.77 -21.37 9.88
C TYR A 27 -1.64 -22.64 9.81
N ASN A 28 -2.78 -22.66 10.49
CA ASN A 28 -3.67 -23.81 10.49
C ASN A 28 -4.36 -24.04 9.14
N MET A 29 -4.55 -23.01 8.31
CA MET A 29 -5.08 -23.21 6.95
C MET A 29 -4.11 -23.96 6.04
N GLN A 30 -2.80 -23.80 6.27
CA GLN A 30 -1.75 -24.23 5.35
C GLN A 30 -0.89 -25.41 5.86
N ASN A 31 -1.13 -25.89 7.08
CA ASN A 31 -0.33 -26.94 7.71
C ASN A 31 -1.21 -28.08 8.22
N GLU A 32 -0.71 -29.31 8.17
CA GLU A 32 -1.40 -30.46 8.78
C GLU A 32 -1.37 -30.36 10.30
N ASP A 33 -0.18 -30.11 10.86
CA ASP A 33 0.00 -29.82 12.28
C ASP A 33 -0.69 -28.50 12.63
N LYS A 34 -1.55 -28.54 13.66
CA LYS A 34 -2.32 -27.37 14.10
C LYS A 34 -1.76 -26.83 15.40
N ILE A 35 -1.91 -25.53 15.58
CA ILE A 35 -1.70 -24.84 16.85
C ILE A 35 -3.01 -24.24 17.33
N GLU A 36 -3.24 -24.21 18.63
CA GLU A 36 -4.44 -23.62 19.22
C GLU A 36 -4.27 -22.14 19.49
N LYS A 37 -3.10 -21.73 19.99
CA LYS A 37 -2.85 -20.34 20.39
C LYS A 37 -1.37 -19.99 20.41
N ILE A 38 -1.13 -18.68 20.40
CA ILE A 38 0.18 -18.09 20.64
C ILE A 38 0.14 -17.29 21.95
N ASP A 39 1.14 -17.50 22.79
CA ASP A 39 1.47 -16.68 23.95
C ASP A 39 2.63 -15.76 23.56
N THR A 40 2.33 -14.49 23.28
CA THR A 40 3.30 -13.48 22.85
C THR A 40 4.27 -13.08 23.96
N VAL A 41 3.87 -13.18 25.23
CA VAL A 41 4.74 -12.87 26.38
C VAL A 41 5.79 -13.96 26.56
N ARG A 42 5.41 -15.23 26.40
CA ARG A 42 6.33 -16.36 26.52
C ARG A 42 7.01 -16.74 25.22
N LEU A 43 6.60 -16.13 24.10
CA LEU A 43 7.02 -16.47 22.75
C LEU A 43 6.90 -17.96 22.49
N ARG A 44 5.67 -18.50 22.60
CA ARG A 44 5.37 -19.89 22.28
C ARG A 44 4.04 -20.04 21.55
N ALA A 45 4.00 -20.98 20.62
CA ALA A 45 2.77 -21.52 20.05
C ALA A 45 2.53 -22.91 20.66
N ASP A 46 1.61 -22.99 21.63
CA ASP A 46 1.42 -24.16 22.48
C ASP A 46 2.73 -24.68 23.12
N SER A 47 3.22 -25.85 22.68
CA SER A 47 4.49 -26.45 23.13
C SER A 47 5.70 -26.03 22.31
N ILE A 48 5.50 -25.34 21.18
CA ILE A 48 6.52 -24.92 20.23
C ILE A 48 7.06 -23.55 20.67
N SER A 49 8.37 -23.46 20.95
CA SER A 49 9.02 -22.17 21.17
C SER A 49 8.93 -21.31 19.91
N ILE A 50 8.80 -20.00 20.01
CA ILE A 50 9.04 -19.03 18.92
C ILE A 50 10.44 -18.47 19.14
N ASP A 51 11.25 -18.42 18.08
CA ASP A 51 12.65 -18.02 18.18
C ASP A 51 12.78 -16.49 18.20
N PHE A 52 13.06 -15.93 19.38
CA PHE A 52 13.18 -14.48 19.56
C PHE A 52 14.34 -13.86 18.76
N ALA A 53 15.48 -14.56 18.69
CA ALA A 53 16.64 -14.03 17.97
C ALA A 53 16.33 -13.95 16.48
N GLU A 54 15.66 -14.98 15.95
CA GLU A 54 15.24 -15.00 14.55
C GLU A 54 14.18 -13.93 14.22
N LEU A 55 13.25 -13.63 15.15
CA LEU A 55 12.33 -12.49 14.99
C LEU A 55 13.09 -11.16 14.92
N TYR A 56 14.01 -10.94 15.86
CA TYR A 56 14.80 -9.71 15.95
C TYR A 56 15.69 -9.49 14.71
N ASP A 57 16.37 -10.55 14.25
CA ASP A 57 17.22 -10.49 13.06
C ASP A 57 16.42 -10.21 11.76
N ASN A 58 15.09 -10.38 11.81
CA ASN A 58 14.16 -10.06 10.73
C ASN A 58 13.25 -8.88 11.08
N PHE A 59 13.68 -7.96 11.95
CA PHE A 59 12.98 -6.71 12.23
C PHE A 59 11.52 -6.89 12.71
N VAL A 60 11.23 -7.99 13.42
CA VAL A 60 9.91 -8.27 13.98
C VAL A 60 9.91 -8.01 15.49
N GLU A 61 9.13 -7.01 15.89
CA GLU A 61 8.84 -6.71 17.29
C GLU A 61 7.50 -7.32 17.74
N VAL A 62 7.35 -7.49 19.06
CA VAL A 62 6.11 -7.96 19.67
C VAL A 62 5.50 -6.86 20.52
N PHE A 63 4.30 -6.43 20.16
CA PHE A 63 3.54 -5.41 20.88
C PHE A 63 2.17 -5.95 21.29
N ASN A 64 2.01 -6.23 22.58
CA ASN A 64 0.84 -6.92 23.13
C ASN A 64 0.56 -8.25 22.40
N ASP A 65 -0.52 -8.31 21.64
CA ASP A 65 -0.95 -9.49 20.87
C ASP A 65 -0.60 -9.40 19.38
N TYR A 66 0.23 -8.44 18.99
CA TYR A 66 0.67 -8.23 17.61
C TYR A 66 2.16 -8.51 17.43
N PHE A 67 2.48 -9.08 16.27
CA PHE A 67 3.81 -9.02 15.67
C PHE A 67 3.84 -7.84 14.71
N VAL A 68 4.87 -6.99 14.79
CA VAL A 68 4.93 -5.70 14.11
C VAL A 68 6.32 -5.51 13.52
N HIS A 69 6.40 -5.06 12.27
CA HIS A 69 7.66 -4.69 11.64
C HIS A 69 8.25 -3.45 12.32
N GLU A 70 9.55 -3.47 12.59
CA GLU A 70 10.31 -2.44 13.32
C GLU A 70 10.02 -1.02 12.79
N THR A 71 10.00 -0.85 11.46
CA THR A 71 9.67 0.43 10.80
C THR A 71 8.36 1.06 11.30
N ILE A 72 7.32 0.29 11.59
CA ILE A 72 6.05 0.85 12.11
C ILE A 72 6.23 1.34 13.56
N VAL A 73 7.03 0.64 14.35
CA VAL A 73 7.30 0.98 15.75
C VAL A 73 8.17 2.24 15.84
N GLU A 74 9.25 2.31 15.06
CA GLU A 74 10.19 3.44 15.05
C GLU A 74 9.51 4.79 14.78
N PHE A 75 8.49 4.81 13.93
CA PHE A 75 7.74 6.02 13.60
C PHE A 75 6.51 6.26 14.50
N ASN A 76 6.34 5.52 15.60
CA ASN A 76 5.14 5.52 16.45
C ASN A 76 3.83 5.35 15.64
N GLY A 77 3.90 4.56 14.56
CA GLY A 77 2.87 4.46 13.54
C GLY A 77 1.81 3.39 13.80
N LEU A 78 1.90 2.63 14.89
CA LEU A 78 1.04 1.45 15.12
C LEU A 78 -0.46 1.77 15.04
N ASP A 79 -0.92 2.79 15.77
CA ASP A 79 -2.34 3.17 15.79
C ASP A 79 -2.83 3.68 14.42
N GLU A 80 -1.96 4.37 13.68
CA GLU A 80 -2.28 4.85 12.34
C GLU A 80 -2.36 3.68 11.34
N GLN A 81 -1.40 2.75 11.42
CA GLN A 81 -1.37 1.56 10.58
C GLN A 81 -2.60 0.68 10.81
N LEU A 82 -2.96 0.43 12.08
CA LEU A 82 -4.17 -0.32 12.44
C LEU A 82 -5.43 0.32 11.83
N LYS A 83 -5.54 1.65 11.86
CA LYS A 83 -6.66 2.38 11.22
C LYS A 83 -6.67 2.24 9.70
N LYS A 84 -5.49 2.29 9.05
CA LYS A 84 -5.39 2.12 7.59
C LYS A 84 -5.79 0.71 7.13
N CYS A 85 -5.48 -0.29 7.95
CA CYS A 85 -5.81 -1.71 7.73
C CYS A 85 -7.26 -2.09 8.09
N GLU A 86 -7.95 -1.26 8.88
CA GLU A 86 -9.25 -1.59 9.47
C GLU A 86 -10.32 -1.91 8.41
N GLY A 87 -11.02 -3.03 8.61
CA GLY A 87 -12.13 -3.47 7.75
C GLY A 87 -11.71 -4.01 6.38
N LYS A 88 -10.42 -4.04 6.05
CA LYS A 88 -9.89 -4.62 4.81
C LYS A 88 -9.59 -6.11 5.00
N PRO A 89 -9.90 -6.97 4.01
CA PRO A 89 -9.58 -8.39 4.06
C PRO A 89 -8.07 -8.61 3.95
N PHE A 90 -7.60 -9.77 4.42
CA PHE A 90 -6.20 -10.18 4.27
C PHE A 90 -6.00 -10.90 2.94
N TYR A 91 -4.93 -10.54 2.23
CA TYR A 91 -4.41 -11.36 1.15
C TYR A 91 -3.67 -12.57 1.73
N ILE A 92 -4.12 -13.78 1.43
CA ILE A 92 -3.47 -15.02 1.88
C ILE A 92 -2.91 -15.73 0.64
N PRO A 93 -1.60 -15.66 0.36
CA PRO A 93 -0.98 -16.41 -0.72
C PRO A 93 -0.92 -17.91 -0.40
N GLU A 94 -0.59 -18.72 -1.40
CA GLU A 94 -0.21 -20.12 -1.18
C GLU A 94 1.01 -20.21 -0.25
N GLN A 95 1.17 -21.33 0.47
CA GLN A 95 2.23 -21.50 1.48
C GLN A 95 3.63 -21.23 0.93
N GLU A 96 3.95 -21.78 -0.25
CA GLU A 96 5.27 -21.62 -0.85
C GLU A 96 5.58 -20.15 -1.20
N GLU A 97 4.56 -19.39 -1.58
CA GLU A 97 4.69 -17.97 -1.90
C GLU A 97 4.78 -17.14 -0.62
N LEU A 98 3.95 -17.44 0.39
CA LEU A 98 4.01 -16.78 1.69
C LEU A 98 5.43 -16.88 2.28
N LEU A 99 6.03 -18.06 2.28
CA LEU A 99 7.33 -18.28 2.93
C LEU A 99 8.51 -17.59 2.22
N LYS A 100 8.33 -17.08 0.99
CA LYS A 100 9.34 -16.22 0.35
C LYS A 100 9.49 -14.88 1.06
N TYR A 101 8.41 -14.38 1.65
CA TYR A 101 8.43 -13.17 2.47
C TYR A 101 9.27 -13.31 3.73
N LYS A 102 9.78 -14.50 4.09
CA LYS A 102 10.78 -14.61 5.14
C LYS A 102 12.04 -13.79 4.82
N ASP A 103 12.43 -13.72 3.54
CA ASP A 103 13.49 -12.81 3.10
C ASP A 103 12.94 -11.38 3.08
N ASN A 104 13.52 -10.49 3.90
CA ASN A 104 13.10 -9.09 3.97
C ASN A 104 13.32 -8.33 2.64
N ASN A 105 14.20 -8.83 1.77
CA ASN A 105 14.43 -8.22 0.44
C ASN A 105 13.47 -8.75 -0.63
N TYR A 106 12.61 -9.71 -0.28
CA TYR A 106 11.71 -10.30 -1.24
C TYR A 106 10.55 -9.36 -1.61
N PHE A 107 10.29 -9.27 -2.91
CA PHE A 107 9.06 -8.72 -3.45
C PHE A 107 8.62 -9.52 -4.68
N GLU A 108 7.32 -9.45 -5.00
CA GLU A 108 6.77 -10.14 -6.16
C GLU A 108 7.18 -9.45 -7.46
N ILE A 109 7.84 -10.18 -8.37
CA ILE A 109 8.14 -9.71 -9.72
C ILE A 109 6.92 -9.94 -10.62
N ASN A 110 5.99 -8.96 -10.60
CA ASN A 110 4.79 -8.97 -11.42
C ASN A 110 5.07 -8.51 -12.88
N LYS A 111 4.00 -8.46 -13.69
CA LYS A 111 4.10 -8.03 -15.09
C LYS A 111 4.48 -6.55 -15.19
N GLU A 112 3.92 -5.71 -14.33
CA GLU A 112 4.12 -4.26 -14.32
C GLU A 112 5.58 -3.87 -13.99
N TYR A 113 6.23 -4.63 -13.10
CA TYR A 113 7.66 -4.51 -12.81
C TYR A 113 8.49 -4.79 -14.06
N LYS A 114 8.20 -5.90 -14.75
CA LYS A 114 8.91 -6.29 -15.98
C LYS A 114 8.70 -5.28 -17.11
N ASP A 115 7.48 -4.77 -17.26
CA ASP A 115 7.15 -3.73 -18.25
C ASP A 115 7.94 -2.44 -17.97
N LEU A 116 8.05 -2.02 -16.71
CA LEU A 116 8.83 -0.84 -16.31
C LEU A 116 10.34 -1.07 -16.48
N LEU A 117 10.85 -2.25 -16.12
CA LEU A 117 12.25 -2.62 -16.32
C LEU A 117 12.63 -2.63 -17.80
N GLU A 118 11.83 -3.26 -18.66
CA GLU A 118 12.07 -3.25 -20.10
C GLU A 118 12.10 -1.82 -20.67
N TYR A 119 11.17 -0.97 -20.23
CA TYR A 119 11.15 0.43 -20.63
C TYR A 119 12.39 1.17 -20.15
N ALA A 120 12.76 1.04 -18.87
CA ALA A 120 13.90 1.73 -18.27
C ALA A 120 15.21 1.33 -18.96
N THR A 121 15.44 0.03 -19.15
CA THR A 121 16.63 -0.50 -19.85
C THR A 121 16.75 0.11 -21.23
N LYS A 122 15.66 0.10 -22.02
CA LYS A 122 15.71 0.51 -23.41
C LYS A 122 15.71 2.03 -23.62
N HIS A 123 14.98 2.77 -22.79
CA HIS A 123 14.65 4.18 -23.06
C HIS A 123 15.25 5.17 -22.06
N LEU A 124 15.74 4.72 -20.91
CA LEU A 124 16.35 5.58 -19.89
C LEU A 124 17.85 5.33 -19.71
N PHE A 125 18.32 4.12 -20.02
CA PHE A 125 19.70 3.69 -19.75
C PHE A 125 20.42 3.05 -20.96
N ASP A 126 19.94 3.26 -22.19
CA ASP A 126 20.60 2.83 -23.44
C ASP A 126 21.04 1.35 -23.48
N GLY A 127 20.28 0.47 -22.83
CA GLY A 127 20.55 -0.97 -22.75
C GLY A 127 21.33 -1.42 -21.51
N ASP A 128 21.68 -0.53 -20.59
CA ASP A 128 22.31 -0.90 -19.31
C ASP A 128 21.26 -1.51 -18.36
N GLU A 129 21.19 -2.84 -18.36
CA GLU A 129 20.27 -3.61 -17.52
C GLU A 129 20.51 -3.40 -16.02
N TRP A 130 21.76 -3.20 -15.60
CA TRP A 130 22.09 -3.07 -14.18
C TRP A 130 21.60 -1.75 -13.61
N GLN A 131 21.83 -0.63 -14.31
CA GLN A 131 21.29 0.67 -13.89
C GLN A 131 19.76 0.68 -13.89
N ALA A 132 19.14 0.05 -14.89
CA ALA A 132 17.69 -0.07 -14.98
C ALA A 132 17.11 -0.89 -13.82
N GLU A 133 17.71 -2.04 -13.51
CA GLU A 133 17.29 -2.88 -12.38
C GLU A 133 17.39 -2.12 -11.06
N MET A 134 18.52 -1.45 -10.80
CA MET A 134 18.66 -0.63 -9.59
C MET A 134 17.59 0.46 -9.47
N LEU A 135 17.26 1.15 -10.57
CA LEU A 135 16.21 2.17 -10.56
C LEU A 135 14.83 1.55 -10.27
N VAL A 136 14.52 0.43 -10.91
CA VAL A 136 13.18 -0.18 -10.81
C VAL A 136 12.98 -0.87 -9.48
N GLU A 137 14.02 -1.46 -8.88
CA GLU A 137 14.02 -1.94 -7.50
C GLU A 137 13.77 -0.81 -6.50
N ASP A 138 14.44 0.35 -6.66
CA ASP A 138 14.18 1.52 -5.83
C ASP A 138 12.72 1.97 -5.96
N ILE A 139 12.20 2.10 -7.19
CA ILE A 139 10.80 2.47 -7.43
C ILE A 139 9.85 1.46 -6.76
N GLN A 140 10.15 0.16 -6.85
CA GLN A 140 9.36 -0.88 -6.22
C GLN A 140 9.34 -0.72 -4.69
N CYS A 141 10.47 -0.38 -4.07
CA CYS A 141 10.54 -0.08 -2.64
C CYS A 141 9.64 1.12 -2.27
N TYR A 142 9.69 2.21 -3.05
CA TYR A 142 8.77 3.35 -2.86
C TYR A 142 7.30 2.93 -3.00
N CYS A 143 6.97 2.07 -3.98
CA CYS A 143 5.63 1.54 -4.18
C CYS A 143 5.10 0.74 -2.98
N GLN A 144 5.96 0.03 -2.24
CA GLN A 144 5.56 -0.77 -1.08
C GLN A 144 5.33 0.04 0.20
N GLN A 145 6.02 1.18 0.33
CA GLN A 145 6.14 1.89 1.62
C GLN A 145 5.52 3.29 1.60
N ASN A 146 6.04 4.21 0.78
CA ASN A 146 5.71 5.64 0.82
C ASN A 146 5.60 6.21 -0.59
N PHE A 147 4.71 5.62 -1.38
CA PHE A 147 4.55 6.00 -2.78
C PHE A 147 4.04 7.44 -2.90
N SER A 148 4.80 8.28 -3.61
CA SER A 148 4.32 9.58 -4.11
C SER A 148 4.95 9.88 -5.47
N PRO A 149 4.20 10.43 -6.43
CA PRO A 149 4.76 10.84 -7.71
C PRO A 149 5.95 11.81 -7.56
N GLU A 150 5.93 12.67 -6.55
CA GLU A 150 7.01 13.61 -6.23
C GLU A 150 8.29 12.87 -5.85
N ALA A 151 8.23 11.89 -4.96
CA ALA A 151 9.41 11.10 -4.57
C ALA A 151 9.99 10.30 -5.74
N ILE A 152 9.14 9.81 -6.65
CA ILE A 152 9.59 9.12 -7.86
C ILE A 152 10.34 10.07 -8.81
N ILE A 153 9.87 11.31 -8.95
CA ILE A 153 10.56 12.33 -9.76
C ILE A 153 11.92 12.65 -9.15
N ASP A 154 11.98 12.82 -7.82
CA ASP A 154 13.23 13.05 -7.11
C ASP A 154 14.21 11.88 -7.27
N LEU A 155 13.71 10.64 -7.24
CA LEU A 155 14.51 9.44 -7.48
C LEU A 155 15.10 9.44 -8.90
N PHE A 156 14.31 9.75 -9.93
CA PHE A 156 14.83 9.86 -11.30
C PHE A 156 15.96 10.91 -11.39
N ASN A 157 15.80 12.05 -10.73
CA ASN A 157 16.83 13.09 -10.68
C ASN A 157 18.11 12.60 -9.97
N GLN A 158 17.97 11.91 -8.84
CA GLN A 158 19.09 11.34 -8.08
C GLN A 158 19.87 10.29 -8.87
N ARG A 159 19.16 9.48 -9.66
CA ARG A 159 19.73 8.47 -10.57
C ARG A 159 20.27 9.06 -11.88
N GLY A 160 20.19 10.38 -12.06
CA GLY A 160 20.72 11.08 -13.24
C GLY A 160 19.93 10.85 -14.52
N VAL A 161 18.68 10.39 -14.42
CA VAL A 161 17.82 10.13 -15.57
C VAL A 161 17.47 11.43 -16.27
N SER A 162 17.76 11.51 -17.57
CA SER A 162 17.43 12.66 -18.42
C SER A 162 16.31 12.29 -19.38
N PHE A 163 15.23 13.06 -19.36
CA PHE A 163 14.08 12.83 -20.23
C PHE A 163 14.16 13.68 -21.51
N GLU A 164 13.76 13.11 -22.64
CA GLU A 164 13.65 13.80 -23.94
C GLU A 164 12.57 14.89 -23.94
N GLY A 165 11.59 14.77 -23.06
CA GLY A 165 10.54 15.76 -22.86
C GLY A 165 9.33 15.21 -22.11
N ILE A 166 8.31 16.06 -21.96
CA ILE A 166 7.14 15.77 -21.12
C ILE A 166 6.35 14.52 -21.54
N LYS A 167 6.43 14.12 -22.81
CA LYS A 167 5.77 12.89 -23.29
C LYS A 167 6.38 11.64 -22.65
N GLN A 168 7.72 11.54 -22.66
CA GLN A 168 8.45 10.43 -22.05
C GLN A 168 8.23 10.38 -20.53
N VAL A 169 8.20 11.56 -19.88
CA VAL A 169 7.87 11.67 -18.45
C VAL A 169 6.47 11.08 -18.17
N ASN A 170 5.46 11.43 -18.96
CA ASN A 170 4.11 10.89 -18.77
C ASN A 170 4.03 9.38 -19.04
N GLU A 171 4.79 8.87 -20.01
CA GLU A 171 4.87 7.44 -20.31
C GLU A 171 5.46 6.66 -19.13
N VAL A 172 6.61 7.08 -18.61
CA VAL A 172 7.24 6.40 -17.47
C VAL A 172 6.39 6.51 -16.22
N LEU A 173 5.81 7.68 -15.91
CA LEU A 173 4.94 7.84 -14.74
C LEU A 173 3.70 6.95 -14.83
N LYS A 174 3.17 6.71 -16.03
CA LYS A 174 2.08 5.74 -16.21
C LYS A 174 2.51 4.31 -15.87
N LEU A 175 3.72 3.91 -16.27
CA LEU A 175 4.27 2.58 -15.92
C LEU A 175 4.49 2.47 -14.41
N VAL A 176 5.05 3.51 -13.78
CA VAL A 176 5.22 3.57 -12.32
C VAL A 176 3.88 3.48 -11.61
N MET A 177 2.85 4.21 -12.05
CA MET A 177 1.51 4.11 -11.47
C MET A 177 0.89 2.73 -11.65
N ASN A 178 1.15 2.05 -12.78
CA ASN A 178 0.70 0.68 -12.97
C ASN A 178 1.37 -0.27 -11.98
N LEU A 179 2.68 -0.12 -11.76
CA LEU A 179 3.41 -0.89 -10.74
C LEU A 179 2.84 -0.62 -9.35
N ALA A 180 2.74 0.65 -8.93
CA ALA A 180 2.21 1.03 -7.63
C ALA A 180 0.82 0.45 -7.35
N ASN A 181 -0.09 0.47 -8.33
CA ASN A 181 -1.43 -0.08 -8.18
C ASN A 181 -1.49 -1.62 -8.16
N ASN A 182 -0.42 -2.31 -8.56
CA ASN A 182 -0.29 -3.77 -8.56
C ASN A 182 0.79 -4.28 -7.59
N THR A 183 1.30 -3.41 -6.72
CA THR A 183 2.23 -3.77 -5.64
C THR A 183 1.45 -3.98 -4.34
N ARG A 184 1.83 -5.00 -3.57
CA ARG A 184 1.25 -5.28 -2.25
C ARG A 184 1.73 -4.26 -1.25
N ILE A 185 0.81 -3.76 -0.43
CA ILE A 185 1.11 -2.77 0.61
C ILE A 185 0.49 -3.18 1.94
N TRP A 186 1.13 -2.76 3.03
CA TRP A 186 0.72 -3.09 4.39
C TRP A 186 -0.66 -2.53 4.73
N GLU A 187 -0.97 -1.32 4.28
CA GLU A 187 -2.25 -0.64 4.50
C GLU A 187 -3.45 -1.44 3.97
N ASN A 188 -3.21 -2.36 3.04
CA ASN A 188 -4.22 -3.20 2.42
C ASN A 188 -4.15 -4.66 2.89
N ASN A 189 -3.48 -4.94 4.02
CA ASN A 189 -3.30 -6.29 4.56
C ASN A 189 -2.75 -7.26 3.50
N GLY A 190 -1.74 -6.80 2.74
CA GLY A 190 -1.06 -7.57 1.70
C GLY A 190 -1.79 -7.60 0.35
N HIS A 191 -2.94 -6.95 0.19
CA HIS A 191 -3.54 -6.76 -1.14
C HIS A 191 -2.88 -5.62 -1.91
N THR A 192 -2.95 -5.68 -3.24
CA THR A 192 -2.64 -4.52 -4.08
C THR A 192 -3.81 -3.52 -4.09
N PRO A 193 -3.57 -2.23 -4.37
CA PRO A 193 -4.65 -1.26 -4.55
C PRO A 193 -5.71 -1.70 -5.59
N ASN A 194 -5.28 -2.26 -6.72
CA ASN A 194 -6.20 -2.79 -7.74
C ASN A 194 -7.05 -3.95 -7.23
N GLU A 195 -6.47 -4.87 -6.44
CA GLU A 195 -7.24 -5.97 -5.85
C GLU A 195 -8.32 -5.45 -4.90
N ILE A 196 -7.98 -4.47 -4.04
CA ILE A 196 -8.94 -3.84 -3.14
C ILE A 196 -10.09 -3.21 -3.93
N PHE A 197 -9.74 -2.40 -4.92
CA PHE A 197 -10.71 -1.71 -5.76
C PHE A 197 -11.62 -2.70 -6.51
N GLU A 198 -11.05 -3.62 -7.28
CA GLU A 198 -11.82 -4.51 -8.16
C GLU A 198 -12.69 -5.50 -7.38
N LYS A 199 -12.19 -6.07 -6.28
CA LYS A 199 -12.90 -7.12 -5.54
C LYS A 199 -13.88 -6.56 -4.50
N PHE A 200 -13.58 -5.43 -3.86
CA PHE A 200 -14.33 -5.00 -2.66
C PHE A 200 -14.98 -3.62 -2.77
N GLU A 201 -14.50 -2.72 -3.63
CA GLU A 201 -15.04 -1.36 -3.77
C GLU A 201 -15.92 -1.21 -5.01
N LYS A 202 -15.43 -1.64 -6.17
CA LYS A 202 -16.11 -1.56 -7.46
C LYS A 202 -17.51 -2.18 -7.46
N PRO A 203 -17.77 -3.35 -6.82
CA PRO A 203 -19.13 -3.88 -6.74
C PRO A 203 -20.11 -3.01 -5.95
N LYS A 204 -19.60 -2.13 -5.06
CA LYS A 204 -20.40 -1.20 -4.25
C LYS A 204 -20.62 0.14 -4.95
N LEU A 205 -19.89 0.42 -6.03
CA LEU A 205 -20.05 1.66 -6.79
C LEU A 205 -21.42 1.67 -7.47
N LYS A 206 -22.18 2.73 -7.21
CA LYS A 206 -23.40 2.99 -7.97
C LYS A 206 -22.99 3.37 -9.39
N GLN A 207 -23.68 2.80 -10.38
CA GLN A 207 -23.56 3.26 -11.75
C GLN A 207 -23.83 4.77 -11.80
N LEU A 208 -22.92 5.51 -12.42
CA LEU A 208 -23.18 6.91 -12.72
C LEU A 208 -24.47 6.99 -13.55
N PRO A 209 -25.36 7.95 -13.28
CA PRO A 209 -26.56 8.12 -14.08
C PRO A 209 -26.17 8.21 -15.57
N ALA A 210 -26.84 7.42 -16.41
CA ALA A 210 -26.58 7.36 -17.85
C ALA A 210 -26.84 8.71 -18.54
N GLU A 211 -27.69 9.54 -17.92
CA GLU A 211 -27.83 10.94 -18.31
C GLU A 211 -26.56 11.69 -17.92
N ARG A 212 -25.93 12.35 -18.90
CA ARG A 212 -24.89 13.34 -18.63
C ARG A 212 -25.40 14.21 -17.49
N PHE A 213 -24.62 14.32 -16.43
CA PHE A 213 -24.85 15.31 -15.40
C PHE A 213 -24.85 16.66 -16.12
N LEU A 214 -26.03 17.15 -16.47
CA LEU A 214 -26.20 18.54 -16.86
C LEU A 214 -25.86 19.25 -15.56
N VAL A 215 -24.61 19.68 -15.43
CA VAL A 215 -24.28 20.81 -14.57
C VAL A 215 -25.12 21.92 -15.15
N SER A 216 -26.38 22.00 -14.69
CA SER A 216 -27.29 22.99 -15.19
C SER A 216 -26.62 24.29 -14.77
N GLY A 217 -26.03 24.99 -15.73
CA GLY A 217 -25.51 26.35 -15.54
C GLY A 217 -26.61 27.34 -15.13
N LYS A 218 -27.83 26.85 -14.86
CA LYS A 218 -28.85 27.52 -14.08
C LYS A 218 -28.60 27.30 -12.58
N SER A 219 -27.40 27.61 -12.08
CA SER A 219 -27.42 28.30 -10.80
C SER A 219 -28.29 29.54 -11.07
N LYS A 220 -29.44 29.63 -10.40
CA LYS A 220 -30.29 30.83 -10.48
C LYS A 220 -29.34 31.97 -10.13
N LYS A 221 -28.95 32.81 -11.09
CA LYS A 221 -27.99 33.89 -10.85
C LYS A 221 -28.54 34.70 -9.68
N ILE A 222 -27.93 34.54 -8.50
CA ILE A 222 -28.37 35.26 -7.32
C ILE A 222 -28.07 36.73 -7.59
N GLY A 223 -29.13 37.53 -7.64
CA GLY A 223 -29.01 38.97 -7.81
C GLY A 223 -28.26 39.55 -6.63
N ARG A 224 -27.43 40.57 -6.86
CA ARG A 224 -26.66 41.26 -5.80
C ARG A 224 -27.54 41.72 -4.62
N ASN A 225 -28.83 41.96 -4.84
CA ASN A 225 -29.79 42.40 -3.82
C ASN A 225 -30.68 41.28 -3.24
N ASP A 226 -30.60 40.04 -3.76
CA ASP A 226 -31.39 38.91 -3.27
C ASP A 226 -30.92 38.46 -1.88
N PRO A 227 -31.77 37.78 -1.09
CA PRO A 227 -31.35 37.14 0.15
C PRO A 227 -30.16 36.21 -0.07
N CYS A 228 -29.17 36.30 0.82
CA CYS A 228 -27.94 35.52 0.71
C CYS A 228 -28.20 34.04 1.02
N PRO A 229 -27.71 33.10 0.18
CA PRO A 229 -28.05 31.68 0.30
C PRO A 229 -27.40 31.01 1.51
N CYS A 230 -26.46 31.67 2.20
CA CYS A 230 -25.86 31.18 3.44
C CYS A 230 -26.77 31.29 4.67
N GLY A 231 -28.00 31.75 4.52
CA GLY A 231 -28.97 31.86 5.62
C GLY A 231 -28.77 33.05 6.55
N SER A 232 -27.89 33.99 6.22
CA SER A 232 -27.59 35.15 7.07
C SER A 232 -28.70 36.20 7.18
N GLY A 233 -29.76 36.10 6.37
CA GLY A 233 -30.82 37.10 6.24
C GLY A 233 -30.39 38.42 5.56
N LYS A 234 -29.10 38.58 5.21
CA LYS A 234 -28.57 39.77 4.51
C LYS A 234 -28.73 39.65 2.99
N LYS A 235 -28.69 40.79 2.28
CA LYS A 235 -28.57 40.80 0.81
C LYS A 235 -27.23 40.20 0.37
N TYR A 236 -27.19 39.48 -0.75
CA TYR A 236 -25.99 38.77 -1.24
C TYR A 236 -24.74 39.67 -1.30
N LYS A 237 -24.87 40.91 -1.83
CA LYS A 237 -23.79 41.91 -1.89
C LYS A 237 -23.23 42.37 -0.54
N LYS A 238 -23.97 42.20 0.55
CA LYS A 238 -23.56 42.58 1.92
C LYS A 238 -23.16 41.37 2.75
N CYS A 239 -23.03 40.20 2.14
CA CYS A 239 -22.65 38.96 2.80
C CYS A 239 -21.63 38.22 1.93
N CYS A 240 -21.96 37.07 1.34
CA CYS A 240 -21.00 36.23 0.63
C CYS A 240 -20.30 36.90 -0.57
N LEU A 241 -20.89 37.93 -1.19
CA LEU A 241 -20.25 38.67 -2.29
C LEU A 241 -19.47 39.91 -1.82
N GLY A 242 -19.76 40.41 -0.61
CA GLY A 242 -19.13 41.61 -0.03
C GLY A 242 -18.07 41.29 1.02
N LYS A 243 -17.64 40.03 1.11
CA LYS A 243 -16.44 39.64 1.87
C LYS A 243 -15.24 39.92 0.97
N GLU A 244 -14.74 41.14 1.04
CA GLU A 244 -13.29 41.38 0.93
C GLU A 244 -12.68 41.08 2.30
#